data_AF-A0A968JGG2-F1
#
_entry.id   AF-A0A968JGG2-F1
#
_cell.length_a   1.000
_cell.length_b   1.000
_cell.length_c   1.000
_cell.angle_alpha   90.00
_cell.angle_beta   90.00
_cell.angle_gamma   90.00
#
_symmetry.space_group_name_H-M   'P 1'
#
loop_
_entity.id
_entity.type
_entity.pdbx_description
1 polymer ?
#
loop_
_entity_poly.entity_id
_entity_poly.type
_entity_poly.pdbx_seq_one_letter_code
_entity_poly.pdbx_strand_id
1 'polypeptide(L)'
;MGIAGIFLIGRIWFGGFDELATFLGLISAGLAIALRDLLIDIAAWMFIVWRKPFKVGDRVQVGDVAGDVIDIRLFQFTLLEIGNWVDADQSTGRVVHVPNGRVFAEPQANYTEGFDYIWNEIPVTITFESNWKKAKEILLRIAMEHTRDTCEMARQQVEMAANDYYIVYSKLTPTVYTHVKDDHGIILTIRYLSIPRRRRSTAQELWEAILTEFAIRMILALRTRLTAGTRAHSKGRLAH
;
A
#
# COMPACT_ATOMS: atom_id res chain seq x y z
N MET A 1 -39.33 0.89 67.83
CA MET A 1 -39.75 -0.08 66.79
C MET A 1 -39.74 0.47 65.36
N GLY A 2 -40.13 1.75 65.12
CA GLY A 2 -40.20 2.29 63.75
C GLY A 2 -38.87 2.42 62.99
N ILE A 3 -37.80 2.87 63.66
CA ILE A 3 -36.48 3.12 63.01
C ILE A 3 -35.81 1.81 62.56
N ALA A 4 -35.89 0.76 63.38
CA ALA A 4 -35.35 -0.55 63.05
C ALA A 4 -36.09 -1.21 61.87
N GLY A 5 -37.42 -1.01 61.78
CA GLY A 5 -38.22 -1.47 60.65
C GLY A 5 -37.85 -0.76 59.34
N ILE A 6 -37.64 0.56 59.37
CA ILE A 6 -37.17 1.34 58.21
C ILE A 6 -35.77 0.89 57.76
N PHE A 7 -34.87 0.60 58.70
CA PHE A 7 -33.53 0.08 58.39
C PHE A 7 -33.58 -1.31 57.74
N LEU A 8 -34.46 -2.19 58.23
CA LEU A 8 -34.67 -3.53 57.65
C LEU A 8 -35.26 -3.46 56.24
N ILE A 9 -36.27 -2.61 56.04
CA ILE A 9 -36.88 -2.40 54.72
C ILE A 9 -35.86 -1.79 53.75
N GLY A 10 -35.11 -0.78 54.20
CA GLY A 10 -34.02 -0.19 53.40
C GLY A 10 -33.00 -1.24 52.97
N ARG A 11 -32.55 -2.11 53.89
CA ARG A 11 -31.58 -3.18 53.59
C ARG A 11 -32.10 -4.18 52.54
N ILE A 12 -33.38 -4.56 52.60
CA ILE A 12 -33.99 -5.48 51.62
C ILE A 12 -34.09 -4.81 50.24
N TRP A 13 -34.46 -3.53 50.20
CA TRP A 13 -34.49 -2.76 48.96
C TRP A 13 -33.11 -2.60 48.33
N PHE A 14 -32.09 -2.25 49.11
CA PHE A 14 -30.70 -2.15 48.63
C PHE A 14 -30.17 -3.49 48.10
N GLY A 15 -30.47 -4.62 48.75
CA GLY A 15 -30.07 -5.94 48.26
C GLY A 15 -30.69 -6.31 46.91
N GLY A 16 -31.96 -5.96 46.67
CA GLY A 16 -32.61 -6.16 45.37
C GLY A 16 -32.03 -5.28 44.26
N PHE A 17 -31.54 -4.08 44.58
CA PHE A 17 -30.85 -3.23 43.61
C PHE A 17 -29.48 -3.78 43.20
N ASP A 18 -28.74 -4.42 44.12
CA ASP A 18 -27.41 -4.99 43.82
C ASP A 18 -27.51 -6.18 42.84
N GLU A 19 -28.49 -7.07 43.03
CA GLU A 19 -28.75 -8.20 42.13
C GLU A 19 -29.17 -7.73 40.73
N LEU A 20 -30.06 -6.73 40.67
CA LEU A 20 -30.52 -6.14 39.42
C LEU A 20 -29.39 -5.39 38.69
N ALA A 21 -28.55 -4.67 39.43
CA ALA A 21 -27.36 -4.01 38.88
C ALA A 21 -26.35 -5.02 38.31
N THR A 22 -26.14 -6.14 39.01
CA THR A 22 -25.25 -7.21 38.55
C THR A 22 -25.78 -7.87 37.28
N PHE A 23 -27.08 -8.17 37.23
CA PHE A 23 -27.75 -8.74 36.06
C PHE A 23 -27.70 -7.79 34.85
N LEU A 24 -28.05 -6.52 35.06
CA LEU A 24 -27.96 -5.50 34.01
C LEU A 24 -26.51 -5.30 33.55
N GLY A 25 -25.55 -5.29 34.46
CA GLY A 25 -24.13 -5.20 34.14
C GLY A 25 -23.66 -6.34 33.24
N LEU A 26 -24.11 -7.58 33.53
CA LEU A 26 -23.80 -8.74 32.69
C LEU A 26 -24.43 -8.64 31.30
N ILE A 27 -25.68 -8.21 31.20
CA ILE A 27 -26.36 -7.99 29.91
C ILE A 27 -25.65 -6.89 29.11
N SER A 28 -25.32 -5.76 29.76
CA SER A 28 -24.61 -4.65 29.12
C SER A 28 -23.25 -5.07 28.60
N ALA A 29 -22.49 -5.87 29.36
CA ALA A 29 -21.22 -6.41 28.91
C ALA A 29 -21.38 -7.33 27.68
N GLY A 30 -22.38 -8.22 27.70
CA GLY A 30 -22.70 -9.07 26.55
C GLY A 30 -23.07 -8.27 25.30
N LEU A 31 -23.91 -7.23 25.46
CA LEU A 31 -24.30 -6.35 24.37
C LEU A 31 -23.10 -5.55 23.83
N ALA A 32 -22.22 -5.06 24.70
CA ALA A 32 -21.03 -4.32 24.31
C ALA A 32 -20.07 -5.21 23.49
N ILE A 33 -19.88 -6.47 23.87
CA ILE A 33 -19.08 -7.43 23.11
C ILE A 33 -19.72 -7.70 21.74
N ALA A 34 -21.03 -7.90 21.70
CA ALA A 34 -21.76 -8.18 20.46
C ALA A 34 -21.72 -7.00 19.46
N LEU A 35 -21.76 -5.76 19.95
CA LEU A 35 -21.76 -4.56 19.10
C LEU A 35 -20.36 -3.98 18.85
N ARG A 36 -19.31 -4.59 19.42
CA ARG A 36 -17.94 -4.07 19.38
C ARG A 36 -17.50 -3.71 17.97
N ASP A 37 -17.68 -4.62 17.01
CA ASP A 37 -17.16 -4.42 15.65
C ASP A 37 -17.92 -3.32 14.90
N LEU A 38 -19.24 -3.21 15.08
CA LEU A 38 -20.03 -2.10 14.54
C LEU A 38 -19.58 -0.74 15.09
N LEU A 39 -19.32 -0.67 16.39
CA LEU A 39 -18.84 0.56 17.02
C LEU A 39 -17.45 0.94 16.51
N ILE A 40 -16.57 -0.05 16.31
CA ILE A 40 -15.24 0.16 15.72
C ILE A 40 -15.37 0.67 14.28
N ASP A 41 -16.24 0.09 13.47
CA ASP A 41 -16.44 0.52 12.08
C ASP A 41 -16.96 1.97 11.98
N ILE A 42 -17.89 2.37 12.86
CA ILE A 42 -18.38 3.76 12.93
C ILE A 42 -17.27 4.71 13.37
N ALA A 43 -16.49 4.33 14.38
CA ALA A 43 -15.35 5.13 14.84
C ALA A 43 -14.30 5.30 13.74
N ALA A 44 -14.01 4.22 13.01
CA ALA A 44 -13.10 4.24 11.87
C ALA A 44 -13.64 5.09 10.72
N TRP A 45 -14.93 5.02 10.43
CA TRP A 45 -15.56 5.90 9.44
C TRP A 45 -15.39 7.39 9.79
N MET A 46 -15.67 7.78 11.04
CA MET A 46 -15.45 9.16 11.48
C MET A 46 -13.99 9.58 11.33
N PHE A 47 -13.07 8.69 11.68
CA PHE A 47 -11.63 8.93 11.48
C PHE A 47 -11.28 9.13 10.00
N ILE A 48 -11.78 8.26 9.09
CA ILE A 48 -11.54 8.39 7.66
C ILE A 48 -12.09 9.72 7.14
N VAL A 49 -13.30 10.10 7.54
CA VAL A 49 -13.94 11.34 7.06
C VAL A 49 -13.25 12.61 7.58
N TRP A 50 -12.83 12.62 8.85
CA TRP A 50 -12.23 13.80 9.48
C TRP A 50 -10.73 13.92 9.23
N ARG A 51 -9.98 12.82 9.33
CA ARG A 51 -8.53 12.82 9.13
C ARG A 51 -8.12 12.55 7.69
N LYS A 52 -9.00 12.00 6.87
CA LYS A 52 -8.78 11.76 5.44
C LYS A 52 -7.42 11.11 5.15
N PRO A 53 -7.09 9.97 5.80
CA PRO A 53 -5.88 9.20 5.47
C PRO A 53 -5.90 8.69 4.01
N PHE A 54 -7.10 8.63 3.42
CA PHE A 54 -7.34 8.46 2.01
C PHE A 54 -8.72 9.02 1.66
N LYS A 55 -8.94 9.28 0.38
CA LYS A 55 -10.22 9.74 -0.19
C LYS A 55 -10.62 8.90 -1.40
N VAL A 56 -11.88 9.05 -1.81
CA VAL A 56 -12.37 8.46 -3.07
C VAL A 56 -11.49 8.94 -4.23
N GLY A 57 -11.01 7.98 -5.02
CA GLY A 57 -10.08 8.21 -6.13
C GLY A 57 -8.62 7.87 -5.82
N ASP A 58 -8.25 7.78 -4.55
CA ASP A 58 -6.88 7.41 -4.15
C ASP A 58 -6.62 5.93 -4.40
N ARG A 59 -5.38 5.60 -4.71
CA ARG A 59 -4.91 4.21 -4.73
C ARG A 59 -4.31 3.86 -3.39
N VAL A 60 -4.89 2.88 -2.72
CA VAL A 60 -4.50 2.49 -1.37
C VAL A 60 -4.28 0.99 -1.24
N GLN A 61 -3.54 0.61 -0.21
CA GLN A 61 -3.46 -0.76 0.26
C GLN A 61 -3.72 -0.80 1.75
N VAL A 62 -4.65 -1.68 2.16
CA VAL A 62 -5.00 -1.95 3.55
C VAL A 62 -4.78 -3.44 3.78
N GLY A 63 -3.78 -3.77 4.58
CA GLY A 63 -3.29 -5.14 4.74
C GLY A 63 -2.88 -5.75 3.39
N ASP A 64 -3.54 -6.85 3.03
CA ASP A 64 -3.25 -7.59 1.80
C ASP A 64 -4.11 -7.15 0.60
N VAL A 65 -5.06 -6.22 0.79
CA VAL A 65 -5.96 -5.75 -0.27
C VAL A 65 -5.46 -4.40 -0.78
N ALA A 66 -5.14 -4.34 -2.07
CA ALA A 66 -4.79 -3.11 -2.78
C ALA A 66 -5.87 -2.75 -3.81
N GLY A 67 -6.14 -1.45 -3.99
CA GLY A 67 -7.13 -0.99 -4.95
C GLY A 67 -7.29 0.52 -5.01
N ASP A 68 -8.12 0.98 -5.95
CA ASP A 68 -8.59 2.37 -5.96
C ASP A 68 -9.85 2.51 -5.11
N VAL A 69 -9.91 3.53 -4.24
CA VAL A 69 -11.09 3.79 -3.41
C VAL A 69 -12.21 4.33 -4.29
N ILE A 70 -13.35 3.64 -4.32
CA ILE A 70 -14.52 4.06 -5.12
C ILE A 70 -15.65 4.64 -4.27
N ASP A 71 -15.75 4.24 -2.99
CA ASP A 71 -16.83 4.69 -2.10
C ASP A 71 -16.44 4.49 -0.62
N ILE A 72 -16.96 5.35 0.27
CA ILE A 72 -16.73 5.29 1.72
C ILE A 72 -18.07 5.39 2.43
N ARG A 73 -18.53 4.29 3.06
CA ARG A 73 -19.81 4.19 3.78
C ARG A 73 -19.59 4.00 5.27
N LEU A 74 -20.67 4.08 6.05
CA LEU A 74 -20.65 4.07 7.52
C LEU A 74 -19.92 2.85 8.13
N PHE A 75 -20.08 1.66 7.55
CA PHE A 75 -19.49 0.43 8.09
C PHE A 75 -18.31 -0.11 7.27
N GLN A 76 -18.19 0.31 6.00
CA GLN A 76 -17.20 -0.21 5.08
C GLN A 76 -16.86 0.82 4.00
N PHE A 77 -15.65 0.71 3.48
CA PHE A 77 -15.25 1.39 2.24
C PHE A 77 -15.09 0.36 1.12
N THR A 78 -15.13 0.84 -0.11
CA THR A 78 -15.12 -0.01 -1.29
C THR A 78 -13.90 0.29 -2.14
N LEU A 79 -13.18 -0.77 -2.50
CA LEU A 79 -12.01 -0.73 -3.36
C LEU A 79 -12.31 -1.42 -4.69
N LEU A 80 -11.85 -0.83 -5.78
CA LEU A 80 -11.65 -1.54 -7.04
C LEU A 80 -10.28 -2.25 -6.95
N GLU A 81 -10.29 -3.56 -6.77
CA GLU A 81 -9.09 -4.36 -6.49
C GLU A 81 -8.08 -4.28 -7.65
N ILE A 82 -6.81 -4.14 -7.27
CA ILE A 82 -5.64 -4.29 -8.13
C ILE A 82 -4.73 -5.37 -7.56
N GLY A 83 -4.04 -6.12 -8.42
CA GLY A 83 -3.19 -7.23 -7.97
C GLY A 83 -4.00 -8.42 -7.43
N ASN A 84 -3.36 -9.33 -6.68
CA ASN A 84 -3.92 -10.61 -6.17
C ASN A 84 -3.91 -11.78 -7.18
N TRP A 85 -4.56 -11.67 -8.34
CA TRP A 85 -4.68 -12.76 -9.34
C TRP A 85 -3.92 -12.53 -10.65
N VAL A 86 -3.52 -11.30 -10.93
CA VAL A 86 -2.77 -10.91 -12.13
C VAL A 86 -1.44 -10.32 -11.69
N ASP A 87 -0.33 -10.83 -12.21
CA ASP A 87 1.00 -10.21 -12.06
C ASP A 87 1.00 -8.85 -12.78
N ALA A 88 0.43 -7.83 -12.12
CA ALA A 88 0.55 -6.40 -12.38
C ALA A 88 -0.48 -5.62 -11.55
N ASP A 89 -0.19 -4.34 -11.28
CA ASP A 89 -1.09 -3.32 -10.71
C ASP A 89 -2.29 -2.95 -11.62
N GLN A 90 -2.82 -3.93 -12.36
CA GLN A 90 -4.02 -3.82 -13.18
C GLN A 90 -5.27 -4.09 -12.33
N SER A 91 -6.35 -3.41 -12.67
CA SER A 91 -7.66 -3.69 -12.08
C SER A 91 -8.05 -5.13 -12.39
N THR A 92 -8.39 -5.90 -11.37
CA THR A 92 -8.96 -7.25 -11.56
C THR A 92 -10.43 -7.19 -11.98
N GLY A 93 -11.03 -5.99 -11.98
CA GLY A 93 -12.47 -5.79 -12.13
C GLY A 93 -13.27 -6.19 -10.89
N ARG A 94 -12.62 -6.70 -9.83
CA ARG A 94 -13.31 -7.08 -8.59
C ARG A 94 -13.53 -5.86 -7.71
N VAL A 95 -14.73 -5.75 -7.19
CA VAL A 95 -15.09 -4.76 -6.18
C VAL A 95 -14.99 -5.44 -4.81
N VAL A 96 -14.15 -4.90 -3.94
CA VAL A 96 -13.91 -5.44 -2.59
C VAL A 96 -14.43 -4.46 -1.57
N HIS A 97 -15.32 -4.93 -0.71
CA HIS A 97 -15.81 -4.17 0.44
C HIS A 97 -14.97 -4.50 1.67
N VAL A 98 -14.41 -3.47 2.29
CA VAL A 98 -13.51 -3.59 3.44
C VAL A 98 -14.16 -2.92 4.64
N PRO A 99 -14.37 -3.62 5.77
CA PRO A 99 -14.87 -3.01 6.99
C PRO A 99 -13.96 -1.87 7.43
N ASN A 100 -14.55 -0.74 7.82
CA ASN A 100 -13.78 0.46 8.16
C ASN A 100 -12.80 0.20 9.31
N GLY A 101 -13.18 -0.63 10.28
CA GLY A 101 -12.36 -0.99 11.43
C GLY A 101 -10.99 -1.57 11.08
N ARG A 102 -10.83 -2.14 9.88
CA ARG A 102 -9.52 -2.62 9.41
C ARG A 102 -8.47 -1.52 9.31
N VAL A 103 -8.87 -0.28 9.08
CA VAL A 103 -8.00 0.90 9.09
C VAL A 103 -7.21 1.03 10.40
N PHE A 104 -7.78 0.61 11.53
CA PHE A 104 -7.07 0.64 12.81
C PHE A 104 -6.25 -0.61 13.10
N ALA A 105 -6.61 -1.75 12.49
CA ALA A 105 -5.98 -3.04 12.76
C ALA A 105 -4.81 -3.34 11.83
N GLU A 106 -4.85 -2.82 10.60
CA GLU A 106 -3.89 -3.14 9.55
C GLU A 106 -3.12 -1.88 9.10
N PRO A 107 -1.85 -2.03 8.69
CA PRO A 107 -1.12 -0.95 8.04
C PRO A 107 -1.84 -0.47 6.79
N GLN A 108 -1.77 0.84 6.56
CA GLN A 108 -2.33 1.50 5.40
C GLN A 108 -1.19 2.14 4.59
N ALA A 109 -1.16 1.91 3.29
CA ALA A 109 -0.28 2.58 2.36
C ALA A 109 -1.12 3.36 1.35
N ASN A 110 -0.85 4.65 1.20
CA ASN A 110 -1.45 5.49 0.17
C ASN A 110 -0.41 5.76 -0.92
N TYR A 111 -0.73 5.42 -2.16
CA TYR A 111 0.18 5.55 -3.31
C TYR A 111 0.00 6.87 -4.06
N THR A 112 -0.93 7.72 -3.62
CA THR A 112 -1.40 8.92 -4.36
C THR A 112 -1.54 10.14 -3.42
N GLU A 113 -1.21 10.00 -2.14
CA GLU A 113 -1.27 11.12 -1.19
C GLU A 113 -0.01 11.98 -1.25
N GLY A 114 -0.17 13.26 -1.60
CA GLY A 114 0.90 14.26 -1.64
C GLY A 114 1.88 14.12 -2.80
N PHE A 115 2.16 12.90 -3.26
CA PHE A 115 3.06 12.60 -4.36
C PHE A 115 2.53 11.43 -5.21
N ASP A 116 2.11 11.72 -6.43
CA ASP A 116 1.40 10.78 -7.32
C ASP A 116 2.33 9.80 -8.06
N TYR A 117 3.53 9.58 -7.53
CA TYR A 117 4.55 8.79 -8.19
C TYR A 117 5.21 7.77 -7.26
N ILE A 118 5.52 6.62 -7.83
CA ILE A 118 6.21 5.51 -7.17
C ILE A 118 7.49 5.16 -7.92
N TRP A 119 8.47 4.68 -7.16
CA TRP A 119 9.68 4.10 -7.73
C TRP A 119 9.39 2.70 -8.24
N ASN A 120 9.64 2.46 -9.52
CA ASN A 120 9.61 1.13 -10.10
C ASN A 120 11.02 0.68 -10.49
N GLU A 121 11.24 -0.63 -10.47
CA GLU A 121 12.51 -1.25 -10.81
C GLU A 121 12.34 -2.32 -11.90
N ILE A 122 13.22 -2.28 -12.90
CA ILE A 122 13.32 -3.27 -13.97
C ILE A 122 14.70 -3.93 -13.90
N PRO A 123 14.81 -5.20 -13.47
CA PRO A 123 16.06 -5.93 -13.47
C PRO A 123 16.34 -6.53 -14.84
N VAL A 124 17.46 -6.15 -15.46
CA VAL A 124 17.98 -6.72 -16.70
C VAL A 124 19.21 -7.55 -16.38
N THR A 125 19.15 -8.86 -16.66
CA THR A 125 20.28 -9.77 -16.42
C THR A 125 21.11 -9.91 -17.70
N ILE A 126 22.41 -9.69 -17.58
CA ILE A 126 23.38 -9.84 -18.66
C ILE A 126 24.50 -10.80 -18.22
N THR A 127 25.11 -11.45 -19.21
CA THR A 127 26.20 -12.41 -19.03
C THR A 127 27.52 -11.69 -18.64
N PHE A 128 28.46 -12.37 -17.98
CA PHE A 128 29.77 -11.78 -17.63
C PHE A 128 30.63 -11.42 -18.85
N GLU A 129 30.40 -12.09 -19.98
CA GLU A 129 31.06 -11.80 -21.25
C GLU A 129 30.55 -10.49 -21.88
N SER A 130 29.47 -9.94 -21.32
CA SER A 130 28.89 -8.69 -21.78
C SER A 130 29.73 -7.48 -21.47
N ASN A 131 29.73 -6.52 -22.40
CA ASN A 131 30.09 -5.15 -22.04
C ASN A 131 28.97 -4.52 -21.19
N TRP A 132 28.99 -4.80 -19.88
CA TRP A 132 28.00 -4.32 -18.93
C TRP A 132 27.99 -2.80 -18.79
N LYS A 133 29.13 -2.13 -19.00
CA LYS A 133 29.20 -0.66 -19.01
C LYS A 133 28.40 -0.11 -20.18
N LYS A 134 28.55 -0.70 -21.37
CA LYS A 134 27.80 -0.27 -22.55
C LYS A 134 26.31 -0.56 -22.41
N ALA A 135 25.96 -1.73 -21.89
CA ALA A 135 24.57 -2.05 -21.57
C ALA A 135 23.99 -1.03 -20.58
N LYS A 136 24.71 -0.71 -19.50
CA LYS A 136 24.28 0.28 -18.50
C LYS A 136 24.03 1.67 -19.10
N GLU A 137 24.91 2.15 -19.98
CA GLU A 137 24.70 3.41 -20.71
C GLU A 137 23.42 3.39 -21.56
N ILE A 138 23.19 2.30 -22.28
CA ILE A 138 22.00 2.13 -23.11
C ILE A 138 20.73 2.13 -22.27
N LEU A 139 20.70 1.33 -21.20
CA LEU A 139 19.55 1.26 -20.29
C LEU A 139 19.25 2.62 -19.66
N LEU A 140 20.29 3.36 -19.24
CA LEU A 140 20.12 4.70 -18.67
C LEU A 140 19.54 5.68 -19.70
N ARG A 141 20.04 5.66 -20.94
CA ARG A 141 19.53 6.52 -22.03
C ARG A 141 18.06 6.22 -22.31
N ILE A 142 17.69 4.96 -22.49
CA ILE A 142 16.31 4.54 -22.73
C ILE A 142 15.41 4.99 -21.59
N ALA A 143 15.82 4.78 -20.34
CA ALA A 143 15.06 5.21 -19.18
C ALA A 143 14.89 6.73 -19.14
N MET A 144 15.94 7.51 -19.39
CA MET A 144 15.87 8.97 -19.43
C MET A 144 14.92 9.48 -20.51
N GLU A 145 14.90 8.84 -21.68
CA GLU A 145 14.04 9.23 -22.80
C GLU A 145 12.55 8.98 -22.50
N HIS A 146 12.21 7.79 -21.99
CA HIS A 146 10.82 7.39 -21.77
C HIS A 146 10.22 7.93 -20.47
N THR A 147 11.05 8.41 -19.53
CA THR A 147 10.57 8.92 -18.24
C THR A 147 10.78 10.42 -18.06
N ARG A 148 11.27 11.13 -19.08
CA ARG A 148 11.54 12.58 -19.04
C ARG A 148 10.34 13.37 -18.54
N ASP A 149 9.21 13.24 -19.22
CA ASP A 149 7.98 13.98 -18.91
C ASP A 149 7.48 13.66 -17.49
N THR A 150 7.58 12.39 -17.08
CA THR A 150 7.19 11.96 -15.73
C THR A 150 8.09 12.58 -14.67
N CYS A 151 9.40 12.64 -14.91
CA CYS A 151 10.36 13.26 -14.01
C CYS A 151 10.15 14.78 -13.93
N GLU A 152 9.82 15.44 -15.05
CA GLU A 152 9.55 16.88 -15.09
C GLU A 152 8.27 17.23 -14.33
N MET A 153 7.17 16.51 -14.56
CA MET A 153 5.92 16.70 -13.82
C MET A 153 6.11 16.41 -12.32
N ALA A 154 6.83 15.35 -11.97
CA ALA A 154 7.13 15.05 -10.56
C ALA A 154 7.96 16.13 -9.89
N ARG A 155 8.93 16.71 -10.61
CA ARG A 155 9.74 17.82 -10.10
C ARG A 155 8.88 19.05 -9.83
N GLN A 156 7.98 19.40 -10.75
CA GLN A 156 7.05 20.51 -10.56
C GLN A 156 6.15 20.28 -9.34
N GLN A 157 5.62 19.07 -9.16
CA GLN A 157 4.80 18.72 -8.00
C GLN A 157 5.57 18.84 -6.68
N VAL A 158 6.83 18.38 -6.64
CA VAL A 158 7.69 18.52 -5.45
C VAL A 158 8.00 19.99 -5.17
N GLU A 159 8.29 20.79 -6.19
CA GLU A 159 8.55 22.24 -6.03
C GLU A 159 7.30 22.98 -5.51
N MET A 160 6.10 22.59 -5.94
CA MET A 160 4.84 23.16 -5.45
C MET A 160 4.48 22.68 -4.04
N ALA A 161 4.80 21.43 -3.70
CA ALA A 161 4.47 20.80 -2.42
C ALA A 161 5.59 20.88 -1.36
N ALA A 162 6.72 21.53 -1.69
CA ALA A 162 7.91 21.61 -0.84
C ALA A 162 7.66 22.26 0.54
N ASN A 163 6.58 23.02 0.68
CA ASN A 163 6.17 23.64 1.94
C ASN A 163 5.29 22.73 2.83
N ASP A 164 4.60 21.75 2.24
CA ASP A 164 3.58 20.97 2.95
C ASP A 164 4.08 19.58 3.39
N TYR A 165 5.06 19.03 2.69
CA TYR A 165 5.61 17.70 2.98
C TYR A 165 7.12 17.77 3.16
N TYR A 166 7.62 17.35 4.33
CA TYR A 166 9.05 17.22 4.69
C TYR A 166 9.77 16.10 3.89
N ILE A 167 9.42 15.88 2.63
CA ILE A 167 9.98 14.81 1.79
C ILE A 167 11.04 15.43 0.86
N VAL A 168 12.31 15.27 1.24
CA VAL A 168 13.46 15.70 0.42
C VAL A 168 13.73 14.65 -0.66
N TYR A 169 13.03 14.74 -1.79
CA TYR A 169 13.40 13.96 -2.98
C TYR A 169 14.66 14.55 -3.61
N SER A 170 15.82 13.92 -3.39
CA SER A 170 17.10 14.41 -3.91
C SER A 170 17.38 14.02 -5.36
N LYS A 171 16.78 12.93 -5.86
CA LYS A 171 16.96 12.45 -7.24
C LYS A 171 15.65 11.89 -7.78
N LEU A 172 15.02 12.59 -8.70
CA LEU A 172 13.79 12.16 -9.40
C LEU A 172 14.09 11.47 -10.74
N THR A 173 15.32 11.61 -11.25
CA THR A 173 15.75 11.01 -12.52
C THR A 173 16.04 9.52 -12.39
N PRO A 174 15.87 8.75 -13.49
CA PRO A 174 16.16 7.33 -13.47
C PRO A 174 17.65 7.06 -13.24
N THR A 175 17.95 5.94 -12.57
CA THR A 175 19.31 5.49 -12.28
C THR A 175 19.42 4.00 -12.56
N VAL A 176 20.58 3.55 -13.05
CA VAL A 176 20.86 2.12 -13.25
C VAL A 176 21.84 1.62 -12.19
N TYR A 177 21.37 0.74 -11.32
CA TYR A 177 22.19 0.06 -10.33
C TYR A 177 22.84 -1.18 -10.93
N THR A 178 24.03 -1.53 -10.43
CA THR A 178 24.78 -2.71 -10.88
C THR A 178 24.93 -3.63 -9.69
N HIS A 179 24.49 -4.87 -9.83
CA HIS A 179 24.61 -5.90 -8.82
C HIS A 179 25.16 -7.17 -9.47
N VAL A 180 26.15 -7.80 -8.83
CA VAL A 180 26.69 -9.09 -9.27
C VAL A 180 25.96 -10.18 -8.51
N LYS A 181 25.44 -11.18 -9.23
CA LYS A 181 24.83 -12.37 -8.61
C LYS A 181 25.77 -13.55 -8.85
N ASP A 182 26.28 -14.13 -7.77
CA ASP A 182 27.47 -15.00 -7.75
C ASP A 182 27.52 -16.07 -8.86
N ASP A 183 26.37 -16.62 -9.27
CA ASP A 183 26.29 -17.71 -10.25
C ASP A 183 25.58 -17.35 -11.58
N HIS A 184 25.13 -16.11 -11.78
CA HIS A 184 24.13 -15.80 -12.82
C HIS A 184 24.41 -14.58 -13.70
N GLY A 185 25.58 -13.94 -13.54
CA GLY A 185 25.98 -12.78 -14.32
C GLY A 185 25.80 -11.46 -13.58
N ILE A 186 25.65 -10.39 -14.36
CA ILE A 186 25.51 -9.02 -13.87
C ILE A 186 24.05 -8.60 -14.03
N ILE A 187 23.43 -8.13 -12.94
CA ILE A 187 22.08 -7.57 -12.94
C ILE A 187 22.20 -6.06 -12.98
N LEU A 188 21.66 -5.47 -14.05
CA LEU A 188 21.50 -4.03 -14.20
C LEU A 188 20.04 -3.67 -13.88
N THR A 189 19.82 -2.97 -12.78
CA THR A 189 18.46 -2.61 -12.33
C THR A 189 18.18 -1.16 -12.66
N ILE A 190 17.25 -0.92 -13.58
CA ILE A 190 16.75 0.43 -13.89
C ILE A 190 15.76 0.80 -12.78
N ARG A 191 16.07 1.83 -12.02
CA ARG A 191 15.12 2.46 -11.09
C ARG A 191 14.62 3.76 -11.69
N TYR A 192 13.32 3.90 -11.83
CA TYR A 192 12.69 5.06 -12.45
C TYR A 192 11.38 5.43 -11.75
N LEU A 193 10.96 6.67 -11.94
CA LEU A 193 9.74 7.18 -11.37
C LEU A 193 8.56 6.90 -12.30
N SER A 194 7.42 6.47 -11.76
CA SER A 194 6.22 6.15 -12.54
C SER A 194 4.94 6.48 -11.79
N ILE A 195 3.90 6.87 -12.52
CA ILE A 195 2.56 7.02 -11.96
C ILE A 195 2.02 5.61 -11.68
N PRO A 196 1.46 5.31 -10.48
CA PRO A 196 0.99 3.97 -10.11
C PRO A 196 0.09 3.29 -11.17
N ARG A 197 -0.82 4.05 -11.78
CA ARG A 197 -1.75 3.56 -12.82
C ARG A 197 -1.07 3.25 -14.17
N ARG A 198 0.06 3.90 -14.46
CA ARG A 198 0.84 3.73 -15.70
C ARG A 198 2.07 2.85 -15.53
N ARG A 199 2.35 2.35 -14.32
CA ARG A 199 3.53 1.54 -14.01
C ARG A 199 3.75 0.40 -15.02
N ARG A 200 2.69 -0.34 -15.36
CA ARG A 200 2.75 -1.45 -16.31
C ARG A 200 3.03 -0.98 -17.74
N SER A 201 2.32 0.04 -18.23
CA SER A 201 2.51 0.54 -19.59
C SER A 201 3.92 1.11 -19.77
N THR A 202 4.40 1.92 -18.81
CA THR A 202 5.77 2.44 -18.83
C THR A 202 6.81 1.32 -18.74
N ALA A 203 6.57 0.29 -17.92
CA ALA A 203 7.47 -0.87 -17.86
C ALA A 203 7.51 -1.64 -19.19
N GLN A 204 6.36 -1.78 -19.86
CA GLN A 204 6.27 -2.42 -21.17
C GLN A 204 7.03 -1.62 -22.23
N GLU A 205 6.79 -0.32 -22.34
CA GLU A 205 7.48 0.58 -23.28
C GLU A 205 9.01 0.51 -23.08
N LEU A 206 9.46 0.55 -21.82
CA LEU A 206 10.88 0.39 -21.49
C LEU A 206 11.40 -0.98 -21.91
N TRP A 207 10.68 -2.07 -21.63
CA TRP A 207 11.10 -3.41 -22.05
C TRP A 207 11.20 -3.56 -23.56
N GLU A 208 10.20 -3.09 -24.31
CA GLU A 208 10.20 -3.13 -25.77
C GLU A 208 11.38 -2.33 -26.35
N ALA A 209 11.66 -1.13 -25.81
CA ALA A 209 12.80 -0.33 -26.21
C ALA A 209 14.15 -1.00 -25.88
N ILE A 210 14.26 -1.63 -24.70
CA ILE A 210 15.47 -2.36 -24.29
C ILE A 210 15.72 -3.54 -25.24
N LEU A 211 14.70 -4.36 -25.50
CA LEU A 211 14.81 -5.52 -26.38
C LEU A 211 15.18 -5.11 -27.80
N THR A 212 14.56 -4.04 -28.32
CA THR A 212 14.84 -3.50 -29.65
C THR A 212 16.29 -3.03 -29.76
N GLU A 213 16.77 -2.23 -28.81
CA GLU A 213 18.12 -1.68 -28.85
C GLU A 213 19.20 -2.76 -28.67
N PHE A 214 18.95 -3.76 -27.82
CA PHE A 214 19.89 -4.86 -27.60
C PHE A 214 19.96 -5.80 -28.80
N ALA A 215 18.83 -6.03 -29.50
CA ALA A 215 18.80 -6.79 -30.74
C ALA A 215 19.64 -6.12 -31.85
N ILE A 216 19.51 -4.79 -32.00
CA ILE A 216 20.25 -4.03 -33.03
C ILE A 216 21.76 -4.04 -32.78
N ARG A 217 22.20 -3.93 -31.52
CA ARG A 217 23.62 -3.78 -31.17
C ARG A 217 24.36 -5.10 -30.95
N MET A 218 23.68 -6.24 -31.13
CA MET A 218 24.22 -7.58 -30.85
C MET A 218 24.84 -7.67 -29.43
N ILE A 219 24.28 -6.93 -28.47
CA ILE A 219 24.68 -6.98 -27.06
C ILE A 219 23.90 -8.12 -26.38
N LEU A 220 24.38 -9.34 -26.63
CA LEU A 220 24.19 -10.58 -25.86
C LEU A 220 22.88 -11.36 -25.83
N ALA A 221 23.09 -12.66 -25.57
CA ALA A 221 22.16 -13.62 -25.01
C ALA A 221 21.55 -13.11 -23.71
N LEU A 222 20.46 -12.34 -23.84
CA LEU A 222 19.56 -12.01 -22.74
C LEU A 222 18.99 -13.31 -22.16
N ARG A 223 19.34 -13.62 -20.91
CA ARG A 223 18.60 -14.62 -20.13
C ARG A 223 17.50 -13.90 -19.36
N THR A 224 16.38 -13.63 -20.03
CA THR A 224 15.20 -13.08 -19.36
C THR A 224 14.54 -14.18 -18.53
N ARG A 225 14.79 -14.20 -17.23
CA ARG A 225 13.80 -14.70 -16.27
C ARG A 225 13.03 -13.50 -15.77
N LEU A 226 11.76 -13.41 -16.15
CA LEU A 226 10.77 -12.59 -15.46
C LEU A 226 10.63 -13.15 -14.04
N THR A 227 11.55 -12.83 -13.15
CA THR A 227 11.27 -12.97 -11.72
C THR A 227 10.34 -11.81 -11.38
N ALA A 228 9.04 -12.08 -11.36
CA ALA A 228 8.05 -11.29 -10.63
C ALA A 228 8.48 -11.28 -9.16
N GLY A 229 9.43 -10.39 -8.85
CA GLY A 229 9.98 -10.20 -7.52
C GLY A 229 9.12 -9.20 -6.76
N THR A 230 7.85 -9.52 -6.57
CA THR A 230 7.05 -8.90 -5.51
C THR A 230 7.72 -9.34 -4.21
N ARG A 231 8.59 -8.49 -3.65
CA ARG A 231 9.02 -8.63 -2.25
C ARG A 231 7.78 -8.39 -1.39
N ALA A 232 6.99 -9.43 -1.20
CA ALA A 232 6.02 -9.53 -0.13
C ALA A 232 6.79 -9.39 1.19
N HIS A 233 6.59 -8.27 1.85
CA HIS A 233 7.14 -8.03 3.17
C HIS A 233 6.29 -8.83 4.18
N SER A 234 6.59 -10.11 4.36
CA SER A 234 6.12 -10.85 5.54
C SER A 234 7.16 -11.86 6.01
N LYS A 235 7.65 -11.63 7.24
CA LYS A 235 7.99 -12.61 8.30
C LYS A 235 9.00 -12.00 9.28
N GLY A 236 8.47 -11.30 10.27
CA GLY A 236 9.08 -11.18 11.59
C GLY A 236 8.30 -12.08 12.55
N ARG A 237 8.58 -13.38 12.51
CA ARG A 237 8.12 -14.36 13.49
C ARG A 237 9.01 -14.20 14.72
N LEU A 238 8.50 -13.61 15.79
CA LEU A 238 9.11 -13.75 17.11
C LEU A 238 8.29 -14.78 17.88
N ALA A 239 8.86 -15.97 17.95
CA ALA A 239 8.62 -16.89 19.05
C ALA A 239 9.37 -16.32 20.26
N HIS A 240 8.65 -16.03 21.33
CA HIS A 240 8.97 -16.30 22.73
C HIS A 240 7.72 -16.02 23.57
#